data_AF-A0A6B2UDM6-F1
#
_entry.id   AF-A0A6B2UDM6-F1
#
_cell.length_a   1.000
_cell.length_b   1.000
_cell.length_c   1.000
_cell.angle_alpha   90.00
_cell.angle_beta   90.00
_cell.angle_gamma   90.00
#
_symmetry.space_group_name_H-M   'P 1'
#
loop_
_entity.id
_entity.type
_entity.pdbx_description
1 polymer ?
#
loop_
_entity_poly.entity_id
_entity_poly.type
_entity_poly.pdbx_seq_one_letter_code
_entity_poly.pdbx_strand_id
1 'polypeptide(L)'
;MTLSRFNALPAPDARAVLREVCSADAWATAVLAGRPYENAAALHAASDAATAALEGPDLDQALAGHPPLGRPGDATSAREQRAVAEAPEELRARVRALTLAYQEKFGHVFLIRATGRTAADILAALEERLGNTPAAERARSRTELAAIHRIRLDRLFPEPPEPAAPATVSTHVLDTSAGRPAPAVPVTLAARSGAKAPWTVVGSSETDADGRCRDLPAPPPGTTEVRLEFTTAGHVPAASFFPEVGLVFRVTPGEHHHVPLLLSPYGYSAYRGS
;
A
#
# COMPACT_ATOMS: atom_id res chain seq x y z
N MET A 1 -11.39 -1.07 8.92
CA MET A 1 -12.81 -1.06 8.45
C MET A 1 -12.86 -0.37 7.09
N THR A 2 -13.81 -0.67 6.20
CA THR A 2 -13.90 0.08 4.92
C THR A 2 -14.64 1.41 5.11
N LEU A 3 -14.35 2.41 4.28
CA LEU A 3 -15.02 3.72 4.32
C LEU A 3 -16.53 3.59 4.05
N SER A 4 -16.93 2.75 3.09
CA SER A 4 -18.35 2.49 2.81
C SER A 4 -19.10 1.93 4.02
N ARG A 5 -18.44 1.05 4.81
CA ARG A 5 -19.02 0.53 6.05
C ARG A 5 -19.15 1.63 7.11
N PHE A 6 -18.14 2.49 7.25
CA PHE A 6 -18.21 3.67 8.13
C PHE A 6 -19.40 4.58 7.78
N ASN A 7 -19.58 4.87 6.49
CA ASN A 7 -20.67 5.71 5.98
C ASN A 7 -22.07 5.14 6.27
N ALA A 8 -22.19 3.83 6.52
CA ALA A 8 -23.47 3.18 6.80
C ALA A 8 -23.74 2.98 8.32
N LEU A 9 -22.76 3.23 9.19
CA LEU A 9 -22.93 3.01 10.64
C LEU A 9 -23.95 3.98 11.25
N PRO A 10 -24.76 3.56 12.23
CA PRO A 10 -25.50 4.47 13.10
C PRO A 10 -24.57 5.51 13.72
N ALA A 11 -25.08 6.73 13.96
CA ALA A 11 -24.27 7.84 14.47
C ALA A 11 -23.51 7.52 15.78
N PRO A 12 -24.10 6.81 16.78
CA PRO A 12 -23.37 6.42 17.99
C PRO A 12 -22.17 5.51 17.72
N ASP A 13 -22.32 4.52 16.84
CA ASP A 13 -21.27 3.56 16.52
C ASP A 13 -20.14 4.21 15.71
N ALA A 14 -20.50 5.07 14.75
CA ALA A 14 -19.52 5.85 14.01
C ALA A 14 -18.75 6.83 14.90
N ARG A 15 -19.42 7.42 15.92
CA ARG A 15 -18.75 8.26 16.92
C ARG A 15 -17.74 7.46 17.73
N ALA A 16 -18.07 6.22 18.13
CA ALA A 16 -17.14 5.36 18.86
C ALA A 16 -15.87 5.08 18.05
N VAL A 17 -15.99 4.83 16.75
CA VAL A 17 -14.83 4.65 15.85
C VAL A 17 -13.99 5.93 15.76
N LEU A 18 -14.63 7.09 15.61
CA LEU A 18 -13.92 8.37 15.55
C LEU A 18 -13.19 8.73 16.86
N ARG A 19 -13.66 8.25 18.02
CA ARG A 19 -12.97 8.44 19.30
C ARG A 19 -11.61 7.72 19.38
N GLU A 20 -11.36 6.74 18.52
CA GLU A 20 -10.02 6.14 18.37
C GLU A 20 -9.02 7.10 17.69
N VAL A 21 -9.53 8.12 16.98
CA VAL A 21 -8.72 9.13 16.28
C VAL A 21 -8.46 10.34 17.18
N CYS A 22 -9.53 10.93 17.72
CA CYS A 22 -9.51 12.17 18.48
C CYS A 22 -10.50 12.11 19.65
N SER A 23 -10.09 12.58 20.82
CA SER A 23 -10.93 12.67 22.02
C SER A 23 -11.95 13.81 21.99
N ALA A 24 -11.78 14.81 21.12
CA ALA A 24 -12.65 15.99 21.08
C ALA A 24 -14.03 15.68 20.48
N ASP A 25 -15.09 15.92 21.25
CA ASP A 25 -16.46 15.65 20.80
C ASP A 25 -16.91 16.59 19.67
N ALA A 26 -16.40 17.84 19.66
CA ALA A 26 -16.64 18.80 18.59
C ALA A 26 -16.08 18.31 17.24
N TRP A 27 -14.86 17.78 17.24
CA TRP A 27 -14.23 17.19 16.04
C TRP A 27 -15.05 16.00 15.53
N ALA A 28 -15.40 15.06 16.41
CA ALA A 28 -16.18 13.89 16.02
C ALA A 28 -17.57 14.27 15.48
N THR A 29 -18.20 15.29 16.05
CA THR A 29 -19.49 15.81 15.57
C THR A 29 -19.39 16.38 14.16
N ALA A 30 -18.38 17.22 13.91
CA ALA A 30 -18.15 17.81 12.59
C ALA A 30 -17.85 16.74 11.52
N VAL A 31 -17.00 15.76 11.83
CA VAL A 31 -16.67 14.67 10.89
C VAL A 31 -17.87 13.75 10.65
N LEU A 32 -18.75 13.52 11.63
CA LEU A 32 -19.98 12.75 11.40
C LEU A 32 -20.97 13.48 10.52
N ALA A 33 -21.10 14.80 10.69
CA ALA A 33 -22.01 15.62 9.89
C ALA A 33 -21.64 15.66 8.39
N GLY A 34 -20.37 15.44 8.05
CA GLY A 34 -19.88 15.38 6.67
C GLY A 34 -20.14 14.05 5.94
N ARG A 35 -20.69 13.03 6.61
CA ARG A 35 -21.02 11.76 5.95
C ARG A 35 -22.19 11.91 4.97
N PRO A 36 -22.22 11.10 3.88
CA PRO A 36 -21.23 10.09 3.50
C PRO A 36 -20.02 10.67 2.75
N TYR A 37 -18.84 10.10 2.97
CA TYR A 37 -17.61 10.45 2.25
C TYR A 37 -17.41 9.56 1.02
N GLU A 38 -17.10 10.15 -0.13
CA GLU A 38 -16.86 9.41 -1.38
C GLU A 38 -15.56 8.59 -1.34
N ASN A 39 -14.49 9.17 -0.79
CA ASN A 39 -13.15 8.58 -0.77
C ASN A 39 -12.37 9.07 0.47
N ALA A 40 -11.18 8.50 0.69
CA ALA A 40 -10.33 8.86 1.83
C ALA A 40 -9.90 10.33 1.82
N ALA A 41 -9.67 10.92 0.63
CA ALA A 41 -9.30 12.32 0.49
C ALA A 41 -10.40 13.27 1.01
N ALA A 42 -11.68 12.98 0.72
CA ALA A 42 -12.81 13.75 1.23
C ALA A 42 -12.91 13.66 2.77
N LEU A 43 -12.69 12.48 3.34
CA LEU A 43 -12.66 12.27 4.79
C LEU A 43 -11.50 13.04 5.45
N HIS A 44 -10.30 13.01 4.85
CA HIS A 44 -9.15 13.79 5.34
C HIS A 44 -9.44 15.29 5.30
N ALA A 45 -9.96 15.81 4.20
CA ALA A 45 -10.30 17.23 4.09
C ALA A 45 -11.30 17.67 5.17
N ALA A 46 -12.33 16.85 5.45
CA ALA A 46 -13.27 17.14 6.53
C ALA A 46 -12.63 17.05 7.92
N SER A 47 -11.76 16.06 8.15
CA SER A 47 -10.98 15.94 9.39
C SER A 47 -10.07 17.14 9.61
N ASP A 48 -9.40 17.63 8.58
CA ASP A 48 -8.49 18.78 8.65
C ASP A 48 -9.26 20.06 8.94
N ALA A 49 -10.40 20.28 8.26
CA ALA A 49 -11.27 21.42 8.50
C ALA A 49 -11.83 21.42 9.93
N ALA A 50 -12.30 20.26 10.41
CA ALA A 50 -12.76 20.09 11.79
C ALA A 50 -11.65 20.36 12.80
N THR A 51 -10.41 19.94 12.50
CA THR A 51 -9.24 20.18 13.38
C THR A 51 -8.86 21.65 13.43
N ALA A 52 -8.87 22.33 12.28
CA ALA A 52 -8.58 23.75 12.17
C ALA A 52 -9.56 24.63 12.96
N ALA A 53 -10.82 24.19 13.05
CA ALA A 53 -11.89 24.87 13.77
C ALA A 53 -11.87 24.65 15.30
N LEU A 54 -11.01 23.78 15.84
CA LEU A 54 -10.95 23.55 17.29
C LEU A 54 -10.38 24.77 18.02
N GLU A 55 -11.13 25.34 18.95
CA GLU A 55 -10.71 26.47 19.77
C GLU A 55 -10.96 26.22 21.25
N GLY A 56 -10.27 26.99 22.10
CA GLY A 56 -10.40 26.94 23.57
C GLY A 56 -10.55 25.51 24.11
N PRO A 57 -11.69 25.19 24.74
CA PRO A 57 -11.91 23.90 25.43
C PRO A 57 -11.93 22.70 24.47
N ASP A 58 -12.35 22.87 23.21
CA ASP A 58 -12.39 21.75 22.26
C ASP A 58 -10.97 21.33 21.84
N LEU A 59 -10.09 22.31 21.65
CA LEU A 59 -8.67 22.04 21.42
C LEU A 59 -8.00 21.46 22.66
N ASP A 60 -8.34 21.95 23.86
CA ASP A 60 -7.81 21.39 25.11
C ASP A 60 -8.26 19.93 25.31
N GLN A 61 -9.52 19.60 24.99
CA GLN A 61 -10.04 18.23 25.01
C GLN A 61 -9.27 17.33 24.03
N ALA A 62 -9.01 17.81 22.81
CA ALA A 62 -8.22 17.07 21.82
C ALA A 62 -6.81 16.79 22.35
N LEU A 63 -6.12 17.82 22.85
CA LEU A 63 -4.75 17.70 23.36
C LEU A 63 -4.66 16.78 24.60
N ALA A 64 -5.62 16.88 25.51
CA ALA A 64 -5.68 16.03 26.71
C ALA A 64 -5.87 14.54 26.40
N GLY A 65 -6.39 14.21 25.21
CA GLY A 65 -6.51 12.82 24.74
C GLY A 65 -5.20 12.18 24.32
N HIS A 66 -4.11 12.95 24.22
CA HIS A 66 -2.80 12.43 23.83
C HIS A 66 -1.91 12.14 25.05
N PRO A 67 -1.30 10.94 25.13
CA PRO A 67 -0.34 10.65 26.18
C PRO A 67 0.93 11.48 26.00
N PRO A 68 1.59 11.91 27.10
CA PRO A 68 2.84 12.67 27.02
C PRO A 68 3.92 11.93 26.22
N LEU A 69 4.73 12.69 25.48
CA LEU A 69 5.81 12.14 24.68
C LEU A 69 6.83 11.37 25.55
N GLY A 70 7.12 10.12 25.17
CA GLY A 70 7.98 9.21 25.92
C GLY A 70 7.27 8.42 27.04
N ARG A 71 5.95 8.55 27.16
CA ARG A 71 5.11 7.80 28.10
C ARG A 71 3.84 7.32 27.38
N PRO A 72 3.92 6.28 26.53
CA PRO A 72 2.75 5.82 25.78
C PRO A 72 1.65 5.31 26.71
N GLY A 73 0.39 5.59 26.35
CA GLY A 73 -0.79 5.14 27.11
C GLY A 73 -1.41 3.86 26.59
N ASP A 74 -1.15 3.52 25.32
CA ASP A 74 -1.71 2.36 24.63
C ASP A 74 -0.79 1.88 23.50
N ALA A 75 -1.19 0.82 22.79
CA ALA A 75 -0.39 0.26 21.69
C ALA A 75 -0.26 1.22 20.48
N THR A 76 -1.23 2.11 20.26
CA THR A 76 -1.21 3.05 19.14
C THR A 76 -0.19 4.16 19.37
N SER A 77 -0.26 4.80 20.54
CA SER A 77 0.71 5.80 20.99
C SER A 77 2.12 5.20 21.16
N ALA A 78 2.25 3.95 21.60
CA ALA A 78 3.55 3.26 21.64
C ALA A 78 4.19 3.14 20.25
N ARG A 79 3.41 2.77 19.22
CA ARG A 79 3.89 2.74 17.82
C ARG A 79 4.24 4.13 17.30
N GLU A 80 3.38 5.13 17.58
CA GLU A 80 3.58 6.51 17.12
C GLU A 80 4.86 7.13 17.71
N GLN A 81 5.20 6.82 18.95
CA GLN A 81 6.35 7.39 19.68
C GLN A 81 7.59 6.47 19.72
N ARG A 82 7.62 5.42 18.89
CA ARG A 82 8.69 4.40 18.87
C ARG A 82 10.10 4.99 18.78
N ALA A 83 10.28 6.01 17.95
CA ALA A 83 11.58 6.66 17.76
C ALA A 83 12.14 7.24 19.08
N VAL A 84 11.29 7.83 19.93
CA VAL A 84 11.69 8.32 21.26
C VAL A 84 11.94 7.16 22.20
N ALA A 85 11.10 6.13 22.19
CA ALA A 85 11.24 4.97 23.07
C ALA A 85 12.56 4.20 22.87
N GLU A 86 13.02 4.11 21.62
CA GLU A 86 14.25 3.39 21.24
C GLU A 86 15.51 4.27 21.28
N ALA A 87 15.38 5.56 21.62
CA ALA A 87 16.50 6.47 21.67
C ALA A 87 17.42 6.21 22.90
N PRO A 88 18.70 6.66 22.83
CA PRO A 88 19.60 6.63 23.99
C PRO A 88 18.98 7.29 25.23
N GLU A 89 19.32 6.80 26.43
CA GLU A 89 18.74 7.29 27.69
C GLU A 89 18.94 8.80 27.89
N GLU A 90 20.10 9.34 27.49
CA GLU A 90 20.39 10.77 27.57
C GLU A 90 19.38 11.60 26.76
N LEU A 91 19.10 11.20 25.51
CA LEU A 91 18.12 11.85 24.66
C LEU A 91 16.71 11.70 25.24
N ARG A 92 16.34 10.49 25.72
CA ARG A 92 15.05 10.27 26.38
C ARG A 92 14.88 11.14 27.62
N ALA A 93 15.92 11.30 28.44
CA ALA A 93 15.91 12.17 29.62
C ALA A 93 15.72 13.63 29.23
N ARG A 94 16.41 14.09 28.17
CA ARG A 94 16.26 15.45 27.63
C ARG A 94 14.83 15.71 27.13
N VAL A 95 14.26 14.80 26.35
CA VAL A 95 12.87 14.89 25.87
C VAL A 95 11.88 14.96 27.04
N ARG A 96 12.05 14.13 28.08
CA ARG A 96 11.19 14.15 29.28
C ARG A 96 11.28 15.50 30.01
N ALA A 97 12.48 16.02 30.22
CA ALA A 97 12.70 17.29 30.91
C ALA A 97 12.06 18.47 30.13
N LEU A 98 12.28 18.54 28.82
CA LEU A 98 11.72 19.60 28.00
C LEU A 98 10.20 19.48 27.80
N THR A 99 9.65 18.26 27.78
CA THR A 99 8.19 18.07 27.72
C THR A 99 7.53 18.59 29.00
N LEU A 100 8.17 18.43 30.16
CA LEU A 100 7.69 19.01 31.42
C LEU A 100 7.73 20.55 31.37
N ALA A 101 8.86 21.14 30.98
CA ALA A 101 8.99 22.60 30.82
C ALA A 101 7.97 23.16 29.81
N TYR A 102 7.70 22.42 28.74
CA TYR A 102 6.67 22.77 27.76
C TYR A 102 5.27 22.77 28.39
N GLN A 103 4.93 21.73 29.16
CA GLN A 103 3.64 21.64 29.84
C GLN A 103 3.45 22.78 30.86
N GLU A 104 4.49 23.11 31.63
CA GLU A 104 4.46 24.25 32.56
C GLU A 104 4.21 25.57 31.84
N LYS A 105 4.85 25.79 30.68
CA LYS A 105 4.71 27.02 29.90
C LYS A 105 3.35 27.16 29.21
N PHE A 106 2.88 26.09 28.56
CA PHE A 106 1.71 26.15 27.66
C PHE A 106 0.43 25.56 28.26
N GLY A 107 0.51 24.85 29.39
CA GLY A 107 -0.64 24.26 30.08
C GLY A 107 -1.19 22.99 29.42
N HIS A 108 -0.50 22.43 28.43
CA HIS A 108 -0.91 21.20 27.73
C HIS A 108 0.28 20.37 27.27
N VAL A 109 0.03 19.11 26.91
CA VAL A 109 1.07 18.21 26.40
C VAL A 109 1.75 18.76 25.15
N PHE A 110 3.05 18.50 25.00
CA PHE A 110 3.73 18.69 23.72
C PHE A 110 3.21 17.67 22.72
N LEU A 111 2.65 18.17 21.62
CA LEU A 111 2.10 17.34 20.57
C LEU A 111 2.92 17.44 19.30
N ILE A 112 3.27 16.29 18.72
CA ILE A 112 4.04 16.21 17.48
C ILE A 112 3.68 14.93 16.72
N ARG A 113 3.57 14.98 15.39
CA ARG A 113 3.51 13.78 14.56
C ARG A 113 4.87 13.11 14.58
N ALA A 114 5.02 12.11 15.45
CA ALA A 114 6.28 11.41 15.67
C ALA A 114 6.57 10.29 14.64
N THR A 115 5.54 9.72 14.00
CA THR A 115 5.71 8.68 12.98
C THR A 115 6.57 9.20 11.83
N GLY A 116 7.69 8.55 11.50
CA GLY A 116 8.60 9.00 10.43
C GLY A 116 9.51 10.17 10.79
N ARG A 117 9.60 10.56 12.07
CA ARG A 117 10.62 11.49 12.58
C ARG A 117 11.62 10.73 13.45
N THR A 118 12.87 11.17 13.45
CA THR A 118 13.87 10.66 14.40
C THR A 118 13.65 11.30 15.78
N ALA A 119 14.24 10.70 16.82
CA ALA A 119 14.19 11.28 18.16
C ALA A 119 14.90 12.65 18.23
N ALA A 120 15.95 12.84 17.43
CA ALA A 120 16.66 14.11 17.31
C ALA A 120 15.79 15.19 16.66
N ASP A 121 15.04 14.87 15.60
CA ASP A 121 14.10 15.83 14.98
C ASP A 121 13.01 16.26 15.97
N ILE A 122 12.52 15.32 16.77
CA ILE A 122 11.50 15.58 17.78
C ILE A 122 12.06 16.49 18.88
N LEU A 123 13.29 16.24 19.34
CA LEU A 123 13.97 17.07 20.32
C LEU A 123 14.19 18.49 19.80
N ALA A 124 14.71 18.63 18.57
CA ALA A 124 14.93 19.94 17.95
C ALA A 124 13.62 20.73 17.81
N ALA A 125 12.54 20.08 17.37
CA ALA A 125 11.22 20.71 17.29
C ALA A 125 10.68 21.13 18.67
N LEU A 126 10.94 20.37 19.73
CA LEU A 126 10.56 20.71 21.09
C LEU A 126 11.33 21.92 21.60
N GLU A 127 12.64 21.99 21.36
CA GLU A 127 13.49 23.13 21.74
C GLU A 127 13.10 24.41 20.99
N GLU A 128 12.84 24.32 19.68
CA GLU A 128 12.33 25.43 18.87
C GLU A 128 10.99 25.95 19.40
N ARG A 129 10.03 25.04 19.62
CA ARG A 129 8.65 25.39 20.00
C ARG A 129 8.53 25.90 21.41
N LEU A 130 9.47 25.59 22.30
CA LEU A 130 9.58 26.25 23.59
C LEU A 130 9.81 27.76 23.45
N GLY A 131 10.32 28.25 22.31
CA GLY A 131 10.44 29.68 22.00
C GLY A 131 9.12 30.35 21.58
N ASN A 132 8.07 29.59 21.26
CA ASN A 132 6.83 30.14 20.72
C ASN A 132 6.03 30.98 21.73
N THR A 133 5.20 31.87 21.19
CA THR A 133 4.08 32.46 21.93
C THR A 133 2.95 31.43 22.10
N PRO A 134 2.10 31.52 23.12
CA PRO A 134 0.98 30.60 23.29
C PRO A 134 0.06 30.51 22.07
N ALA A 135 -0.21 31.64 21.40
CA ALA A 135 -1.05 31.66 20.19
C ALA A 135 -0.40 30.91 19.01
N ALA A 136 0.90 31.14 18.77
CA ALA A 136 1.64 30.43 17.73
C ALA A 136 1.69 28.92 18.02
N GLU A 137 1.85 28.55 19.29
CA GLU A 137 1.93 27.15 19.69
C GLU A 137 0.59 26.41 19.58
N ARG A 138 -0.53 27.08 19.86
CA ARG A 138 -1.87 26.51 19.61
C ARG A 138 -2.11 26.32 18.12
N ALA A 139 -1.69 27.26 17.27
CA ALA A 139 -1.75 27.09 15.82
C ALA A 139 -0.90 25.90 15.35
N ARG A 140 0.33 25.77 15.88
CA ARG A 140 1.21 24.64 15.57
C ARG A 140 0.64 23.30 16.02
N SER A 141 0.03 23.27 17.19
CA SER A 141 -0.59 22.07 17.75
C SER A 141 -1.74 21.55 16.88
N ARG A 142 -2.55 22.43 16.27
CA ARG A 142 -3.58 22.01 15.30
C ARG A 142 -2.98 21.36 14.05
N THR A 143 -1.88 21.91 13.53
CA THR A 143 -1.17 21.31 12.39
C THR A 143 -0.66 19.91 12.71
N GLU A 144 -0.08 19.72 13.90
CA GLU A 144 0.39 18.41 14.33
C GLU A 144 -0.78 17.44 14.62
N LEU A 145 -1.90 17.92 15.19
CA LEU A 145 -3.15 17.13 15.35
C LEU A 145 -3.66 16.63 14.00
N ALA A 146 -3.80 17.51 13.01
CA ALA A 146 -4.30 17.15 11.68
C ALA A 146 -3.43 16.05 11.04
N ALA A 147 -2.10 16.19 11.15
CA ALA A 147 -1.17 15.17 10.66
C ALA A 147 -1.31 13.82 11.38
N ILE A 148 -1.56 13.82 12.70
CA ILE A 148 -1.81 12.59 13.46
C ILE A 148 -3.17 11.98 13.08
N HIS A 149 -4.22 12.80 12.93
CA HIS A 149 -5.54 12.35 12.53
C HIS A 149 -5.51 11.62 11.19
N ARG A 150 -4.82 12.16 10.17
CA ARG A 150 -4.65 11.48 8.87
C ARG A 150 -4.04 10.09 9.02
N ILE A 151 -2.92 9.96 9.74
CA ILE A 151 -2.26 8.65 9.97
C ILE A 151 -3.20 7.65 10.66
N ARG A 152 -3.99 8.12 11.63
CA ARG A 152 -4.95 7.27 12.34
C ARG A 152 -6.14 6.90 11.46
N LEU A 153 -6.64 7.83 10.66
CA LEU A 153 -7.71 7.59 9.69
C LEU A 153 -7.27 6.60 8.60
N ASP A 154 -6.06 6.73 8.04
CA ASP A 154 -5.47 5.78 7.09
C ASP A 154 -5.39 4.36 7.68
N ARG A 155 -5.06 4.24 8.97
CA ARG A 155 -5.04 2.94 9.65
C ARG A 155 -6.44 2.37 9.89
N LEU A 156 -7.41 3.21 10.21
CA LEU A 156 -8.80 2.78 10.44
C LEU A 156 -9.52 2.43 9.14
N PHE A 157 -9.22 3.18 8.08
CA PHE A 157 -9.82 3.10 6.75
C PHE A 157 -8.74 2.89 5.69
N PRO A 158 -8.00 1.76 5.74
CA PRO A 158 -6.99 1.50 4.73
C PRO A 158 -7.67 1.44 3.38
N GLU A 159 -7.16 2.21 2.41
CA GLU A 159 -7.55 2.02 1.03
C GLU A 159 -7.17 0.58 0.63
N PRO A 160 -8.02 -0.10 -0.15
CA PRO A 160 -7.59 -1.34 -0.78
C PRO A 160 -6.31 -1.02 -1.56
N PRO A 161 -5.29 -1.90 -1.54
CA PRO A 161 -4.10 -1.68 -2.35
C PRO A 161 -4.53 -1.41 -3.79
N GLU A 162 -3.92 -0.41 -4.44
CA GLU A 162 -4.12 -0.19 -5.86
C GLU A 162 -3.98 -1.53 -6.59
N PRO A 163 -4.86 -1.85 -7.56
CA PRO A 163 -4.76 -3.10 -8.28
C PRO A 163 -3.36 -3.18 -8.89
N ALA A 164 -2.57 -4.14 -8.42
CA ALA A 164 -1.22 -4.35 -8.92
C ALA A 164 -1.27 -4.46 -10.45
N ALA A 165 -0.32 -3.79 -11.13
CA ALA A 165 -0.21 -3.86 -12.58
C ALA A 165 -0.29 -5.33 -13.03
N PRO A 166 -0.94 -5.64 -14.16
CA PRO A 166 -1.04 -7.01 -14.62
C PRO A 166 0.37 -7.56 -14.90
N ALA A 167 0.53 -8.87 -14.72
CA ALA A 167 1.73 -9.54 -15.18
C ALA A 167 1.87 -9.39 -16.71
N THR A 168 3.07 -9.49 -17.25
CA THR A 168 3.28 -9.59 -18.70
C THR A 168 3.98 -10.89 -19.05
N VAL A 169 3.67 -11.46 -20.21
CA VAL A 169 4.18 -12.75 -20.65
C VAL A 169 4.77 -12.59 -22.04
N SER A 170 5.99 -13.09 -22.24
CA SER A 170 6.61 -13.20 -23.56
C SER A 170 7.19 -14.61 -23.74
N THR A 171 7.35 -15.02 -25.00
CA THR A 171 7.95 -16.31 -25.31
C THR A 171 8.85 -16.22 -26.54
N HIS A 172 9.65 -17.27 -26.74
CA HIS A 172 10.56 -17.45 -27.85
C HIS A 172 10.66 -18.95 -28.12
N VAL A 173 10.53 -19.36 -29.38
CA VAL A 173 10.64 -20.76 -29.80
C VAL A 173 11.90 -20.93 -30.63
N LEU A 174 12.78 -21.84 -30.19
CA LEU A 174 14.04 -22.16 -30.85
C LEU A 174 14.07 -23.64 -31.25
N ASP A 175 14.32 -23.92 -32.53
CA ASP A 175 14.68 -25.26 -33.01
C ASP A 175 16.16 -25.50 -32.70
N THR A 176 16.40 -26.29 -31.66
CA THR A 176 17.75 -26.63 -31.19
C THR A 176 18.46 -27.65 -32.09
N SER A 177 17.72 -28.38 -32.93
CA SER A 177 18.32 -29.33 -33.87
C SER A 177 18.99 -28.65 -35.06
N ALA A 178 18.42 -27.52 -35.49
CA ALA A 178 18.96 -26.68 -36.56
C ALA A 178 19.66 -25.41 -36.05
N GLY A 179 19.59 -25.14 -34.74
CA GLY A 179 20.20 -23.97 -34.10
C GLY A 179 19.59 -22.63 -34.56
N ARG A 180 18.29 -22.60 -34.88
CA ARG A 180 17.62 -21.44 -35.47
C ARG A 180 16.25 -21.17 -34.83
N PRO A 181 15.74 -19.93 -34.89
CA PRO A 181 14.39 -19.64 -34.45
C PRO A 181 13.34 -20.45 -35.21
N ALA A 182 12.22 -20.75 -34.54
CA ALA A 182 11.05 -21.36 -35.17
C ALA A 182 9.99 -20.26 -35.41
N PRO A 183 9.96 -19.65 -36.61
CA PRO A 183 8.95 -18.65 -36.95
C PRO A 183 7.59 -19.31 -37.23
N ALA A 184 6.54 -18.51 -37.24
CA ALA A 184 5.17 -18.90 -37.60
C ALA A 184 4.52 -19.96 -36.69
N VAL A 185 5.05 -20.19 -35.48
CA VAL A 185 4.48 -21.09 -34.47
C VAL A 185 3.31 -20.39 -33.79
N PRO A 186 2.06 -20.88 -33.92
CA PRO A 186 0.92 -20.34 -33.20
C PRO A 186 1.05 -20.59 -31.70
N VAL A 187 0.75 -19.57 -30.89
CA VAL A 187 0.80 -19.62 -29.43
C VAL A 187 -0.51 -19.07 -28.84
N THR A 188 -1.21 -19.88 -28.05
CA THR A 188 -2.40 -19.45 -27.30
C THR A 188 -2.06 -19.24 -25.83
N LEU A 189 -2.50 -18.11 -25.28
CA LEU A 189 -2.38 -17.75 -23.87
C LEU A 189 -3.72 -17.99 -23.15
N ALA A 190 -3.71 -18.79 -22.10
CA ALA A 190 -4.82 -18.95 -21.17
C ALA A 190 -4.40 -18.58 -19.74
N ALA A 191 -5.35 -18.12 -18.93
CA ALA A 191 -5.13 -17.69 -17.55
C ALA A 191 -6.17 -18.29 -16.60
N ARG A 192 -5.81 -18.44 -15.32
CA ARG A 192 -6.74 -18.80 -14.24
C ARG A 192 -6.36 -18.21 -12.89
N SER A 193 -7.37 -18.00 -12.05
CA SER A 193 -7.26 -17.48 -10.68
C SER A 193 -7.25 -18.60 -9.64
N GLY A 194 -6.20 -19.42 -9.67
CA GLY A 194 -5.96 -20.53 -8.75
C GLY A 194 -6.07 -21.91 -9.40
N ALA A 195 -5.45 -22.91 -8.78
CA ALA A 195 -5.27 -24.25 -9.37
C ALA A 195 -6.57 -25.00 -9.72
N LYS A 196 -7.70 -24.63 -9.10
CA LYS A 196 -9.02 -25.23 -9.33
C LYS A 196 -9.94 -24.38 -10.21
N ALA A 197 -9.55 -23.16 -10.56
CA ALA A 197 -10.33 -22.30 -11.43
C ALA A 197 -10.25 -22.81 -12.89
N PRO A 198 -11.31 -22.60 -13.70
CA PRO A 198 -11.29 -22.95 -15.11
C PRO A 198 -10.27 -22.09 -15.86
N TRP A 199 -9.65 -22.67 -16.89
CA TRP A 199 -8.81 -21.93 -17.83
C TRP A 199 -9.68 -21.04 -18.71
N THR A 200 -9.29 -19.78 -18.87
CA THR A 200 -9.90 -18.84 -19.82
C THR A 200 -8.86 -18.42 -20.83
N VAL A 201 -9.16 -18.55 -22.13
CA VAL A 201 -8.30 -18.05 -23.19
C VAL A 201 -8.29 -16.52 -23.13
N VAL A 202 -7.10 -15.94 -23.04
CA VAL A 202 -6.85 -14.50 -22.99
C VAL A 202 -6.61 -13.96 -24.41
N GLY A 203 -5.93 -14.75 -25.24
CA GLY A 203 -5.70 -14.44 -26.64
C GLY A 203 -4.62 -15.34 -27.24
N SER A 204 -4.18 -15.01 -28.46
CA SER A 204 -3.16 -15.76 -29.18
C SER A 204 -2.20 -14.83 -29.91
N SER A 205 -1.03 -15.34 -30.25
CA SER A 205 0.01 -14.71 -31.06
C SER A 205 0.66 -15.78 -31.95
N GLU A 206 1.57 -15.35 -32.82
CA GLU A 206 2.39 -16.21 -33.67
C GLU A 206 3.85 -15.75 -33.58
N THR A 207 4.81 -16.68 -33.61
CA THR A 207 6.22 -16.32 -33.51
C THR A 207 6.73 -15.58 -34.75
N ASP A 208 7.46 -14.48 -34.53
CA ASP A 208 8.09 -13.68 -35.59
C ASP A 208 9.30 -14.40 -36.25
N ALA A 209 9.99 -13.72 -37.16
CA ALA A 209 11.20 -14.25 -37.82
C ALA A 209 12.34 -14.59 -36.84
N ASP A 210 12.34 -13.99 -35.64
CA ASP A 210 13.26 -14.29 -34.54
C ASP A 210 12.68 -15.33 -33.58
N GLY A 211 11.55 -15.96 -33.93
CA GLY A 211 10.88 -16.98 -33.12
C GLY A 211 10.13 -16.44 -31.90
N ARG A 212 9.88 -15.13 -31.81
CA ARG A 212 9.36 -14.47 -30.60
C ARG A 212 7.89 -14.09 -30.72
N CYS A 213 7.17 -14.17 -29.61
CA CYS A 213 5.88 -13.49 -29.45
C CYS A 213 6.06 -12.30 -28.52
N ARG A 214 5.89 -11.08 -29.04
CA ARG A 214 6.06 -9.82 -28.29
C ARG A 214 4.73 -9.13 -27.95
N ASP A 215 3.63 -9.64 -28.51
CA ASP A 215 2.29 -9.04 -28.51
C ASP A 215 1.24 -9.93 -27.83
N LEU A 216 1.67 -10.89 -26.99
CA LEU A 216 0.75 -11.64 -26.14
C LEU A 216 0.01 -10.68 -25.18
N PRO A 217 -1.33 -10.81 -25.03
CA PRO A 217 -2.09 -9.92 -24.17
C PRO A 217 -1.73 -10.13 -22.70
N ALA A 218 -1.84 -9.08 -21.89
CA ALA A 218 -1.63 -9.18 -20.46
C ALA A 218 -2.73 -10.05 -19.81
N PRO A 219 -2.39 -11.01 -18.93
CA PRO A 219 -3.39 -11.76 -18.18
C PRO A 219 -4.27 -10.84 -17.32
N PRO A 220 -5.56 -11.18 -17.12
CA PRO A 220 -6.46 -10.36 -16.33
C PRO A 220 -6.03 -10.26 -14.86
N PRO A 221 -6.42 -9.19 -14.14
CA PRO A 221 -6.17 -9.05 -12.70
C PRO A 221 -6.64 -10.27 -11.91
N GLY A 222 -5.87 -10.68 -10.90
CA GLY A 222 -6.15 -11.87 -10.10
C GLY A 222 -5.73 -13.19 -10.74
N THR A 223 -5.06 -13.17 -11.90
CA THR A 223 -4.41 -14.36 -12.47
C THR A 223 -3.28 -14.83 -11.56
N THR A 224 -3.24 -16.13 -11.26
CA THR A 224 -2.14 -16.75 -10.50
C THR A 224 -1.32 -17.72 -11.35
N GLU A 225 -1.93 -18.27 -12.40
CA GLU A 225 -1.34 -19.26 -13.28
C GLU A 225 -1.72 -18.97 -14.74
N VAL A 226 -0.76 -19.16 -15.61
CA VAL A 226 -0.86 -18.97 -17.06
C VAL A 226 -0.50 -20.28 -17.76
N ARG A 227 -1.11 -20.51 -18.91
CA ARG A 227 -0.78 -21.59 -19.84
C ARG A 227 -0.46 -21.01 -21.21
N LEU A 228 0.70 -21.37 -21.76
CA LEU A 228 1.05 -21.17 -23.16
C LEU A 228 0.89 -22.49 -23.92
N GLU A 229 0.09 -22.51 -24.97
CA GLU A 229 -0.10 -23.66 -25.86
C GLU A 229 0.53 -23.35 -27.21
N PHE A 230 1.55 -24.13 -27.59
CA PHE A 230 2.30 -23.99 -28.84
C PHE A 230 1.85 -25.07 -29.82
N THR A 231 1.45 -24.68 -31.04
CA THR A 231 1.18 -25.63 -32.12
C THR A 231 2.47 -25.90 -32.89
N THR A 232 3.18 -26.97 -32.53
CA THR A 232 4.54 -27.27 -33.02
C THR A 232 4.58 -28.18 -34.25
N ALA A 233 3.43 -28.73 -34.66
CA ALA A 233 3.31 -29.54 -35.86
C ALA A 233 3.88 -28.81 -37.10
N GLY A 234 4.78 -29.47 -37.84
CA GLY A 234 5.34 -28.93 -39.09
C GLY A 234 6.53 -27.97 -38.96
N HIS A 235 7.00 -27.65 -37.75
CA HIS A 235 8.01 -26.60 -37.54
C HIS A 235 9.46 -27.09 -37.35
N VAL A 236 9.67 -28.40 -37.15
CA VAL A 236 11.01 -29.04 -37.14
C VAL A 236 10.99 -30.19 -38.17
N PRO A 237 12.09 -30.50 -38.89
CA PRO A 237 12.07 -31.48 -40.01
C PRO A 237 11.67 -32.93 -39.63
N ALA A 238 11.51 -33.22 -38.33
CA ALA A 238 10.93 -34.44 -37.77
C ALA A 238 9.81 -34.17 -36.73
N ALA A 239 9.22 -32.97 -36.72
CA ALA A 239 8.15 -32.55 -35.82
C ALA A 239 6.83 -33.26 -36.13
N SER A 240 6.60 -34.38 -35.49
CA SER A 240 5.24 -34.80 -35.08
C SER A 240 5.24 -35.64 -33.80
N PHE A 241 6.37 -35.79 -33.10
CA PHE A 241 6.31 -36.47 -31.80
C PHE A 241 5.55 -35.63 -30.77
N PHE A 242 5.79 -34.31 -30.76
CA PHE A 242 4.99 -33.33 -30.01
C PHE A 242 4.27 -32.43 -31.03
N PRO A 243 3.02 -32.73 -31.40
CA PRO A 243 2.24 -31.86 -32.29
C PRO A 243 1.80 -30.57 -31.58
N GLU A 244 1.70 -30.62 -30.26
CA GLU A 244 1.37 -29.49 -29.38
C GLU A 244 2.20 -29.58 -28.10
N VAL A 245 2.57 -28.41 -27.55
CA VAL A 245 3.25 -28.31 -26.25
C VAL A 245 2.50 -27.31 -25.38
N GLY A 246 2.14 -27.72 -24.15
CA GLY A 246 1.53 -26.84 -23.15
C GLY A 246 2.48 -26.54 -21.99
N LEU A 247 2.77 -25.27 -21.73
CA LEU A 247 3.56 -24.83 -20.58
C LEU A 247 2.66 -24.10 -19.58
N VAL A 248 2.52 -24.66 -18.37
CA VAL A 248 1.77 -24.06 -17.26
C VAL A 248 2.74 -23.54 -16.22
N PHE A 249 2.62 -22.27 -15.84
CA PHE A 249 3.49 -21.63 -14.85
C PHE A 249 2.76 -20.57 -14.03
N ARG A 250 3.33 -20.21 -12.88
CA ARG A 250 2.81 -19.16 -12.00
C ARG A 250 3.26 -17.80 -12.48
N VAL A 251 2.40 -16.79 -12.30
CA VAL A 251 2.73 -15.39 -12.56
C VAL A 251 2.51 -14.56 -11.30
N THR A 252 3.35 -13.54 -11.14
CA THR A 252 3.22 -12.51 -10.11
C THR A 252 2.76 -11.21 -10.77
N PRO A 253 1.73 -10.52 -10.24
CA PRO A 253 1.35 -9.18 -10.70
C PRO A 253 2.55 -8.22 -10.70
N GLY A 254 2.64 -7.38 -11.72
CA GLY A 254 3.71 -6.38 -11.90
C GLY A 254 5.02 -6.94 -12.45
N GLU A 255 5.20 -8.27 -12.55
CA GLU A 255 6.40 -8.88 -13.10
C GLU A 255 6.27 -9.22 -14.59
N HIS A 256 7.39 -9.14 -15.31
CA HIS A 256 7.55 -9.72 -16.64
C HIS A 256 7.98 -11.19 -16.52
N HIS A 257 7.33 -12.07 -17.28
CA HIS A 257 7.66 -13.49 -17.34
C HIS A 257 8.01 -13.87 -18.77
N HIS A 258 9.31 -14.02 -19.05
CA HIS A 258 9.80 -14.58 -20.31
C HIS A 258 9.93 -16.11 -20.17
N VAL A 259 9.17 -16.88 -20.95
CA VAL A 259 9.18 -18.36 -20.88
C VAL A 259 9.41 -18.94 -22.28
N PRO A 260 10.67 -19.17 -22.69
CA PRO A 260 10.99 -19.76 -23.99
C PRO A 260 10.70 -21.27 -24.06
N LEU A 261 10.50 -21.75 -25.28
CA LEU A 261 10.41 -23.16 -25.65
C LEU A 261 11.61 -23.54 -26.53
N LEU A 262 12.47 -24.41 -26.04
CA LEU A 262 13.55 -25.01 -26.81
C LEU A 262 13.06 -26.35 -27.35
N LEU A 263 12.89 -26.46 -28.66
CA LEU A 263 12.30 -27.61 -29.33
C LEU A 263 13.36 -28.43 -30.06
N SER A 264 13.22 -29.74 -30.02
CA SER A 264 13.97 -30.71 -30.83
C SER A 264 13.01 -31.82 -31.29
N PRO A 265 13.37 -32.69 -32.25
CA PRO A 265 12.48 -33.73 -32.75
C PRO A 265 11.81 -34.64 -31.70
N TYR A 266 12.52 -34.96 -30.61
CA TYR A 266 12.07 -35.93 -29.60
C TYR A 266 12.15 -35.40 -28.16
N GLY A 267 12.36 -34.09 -28.01
CA GLY A 267 12.45 -33.47 -26.70
C GLY A 267 12.20 -31.98 -26.77
N TYR A 268 11.76 -31.41 -25.66
CA TYR A 268 11.69 -29.97 -25.49
C TYR A 268 12.10 -29.59 -24.06
N SER A 269 12.51 -28.35 -23.87
CA SER A 269 12.74 -27.77 -22.55
C SER A 269 12.22 -26.34 -22.49
N ALA A 270 11.89 -25.90 -21.28
CA ALA A 270 11.47 -24.55 -21.00
C ALA A 270 12.08 -24.09 -19.67
N TYR A 271 12.24 -22.78 -19.51
CA TYR A 271 12.79 -22.18 -18.30
C TYR A 271 12.22 -20.77 -18.12
N ARG A 272 12.42 -20.17 -16.94
CA ARG A 272 12.11 -18.76 -16.69
C ARG A 272 13.32 -17.92 -17.11
N GLY A 273 13.16 -17.12 -18.16
CA GLY A 273 14.10 -16.07 -18.54
C GLY A 273 13.99 -14.85 -17.62
N SER A 274 15.06 -14.06 -17.57
CA SER A 274 15.14 -12.76 -16.87
C SER A 274 14.55 -11.63 -17.70
#